data_AF-A0A8J5CPT2-F1
#
_entry.id   AF-A0A8J5CPT2-F1
#
_cell.length_a   1.000
_cell.length_b   1.000
_cell.length_c   1.000
_cell.angle_alpha   90.00
_cell.angle_beta   90.00
_cell.angle_gamma   90.00
#
_symmetry.space_group_name_H-M   'P 1'
#
loop_
_entity.id
_entity.type
_entity.pdbx_description
1 polymer ?
#
loop_
_entity_poly.entity_id
_entity_poly.type
_entity_poly.pdbx_seq_one_letter_code
_entity_poly.pdbx_strand_id
1 'polypeptide(L)'
;MPFVRYVPVRLWGSSGHLQTIVHATVGRTYCPHVVPRRIAARQEDGATVTWDLYEPTGAPQTDEDYTIAVCPGIANSSESTYVRSLVSLACSHGYRCLVLNHLGVLPHVKVTSPRVFRYGKCKT
;
A
#
# COMPACT_ATOMS: atom_id res chain seq x y z
N MET A 1 25.82 21.96 -20.24
CA MET A 1 25.76 20.53 -19.87
C MET A 1 25.22 19.77 -21.08
N PRO A 2 25.91 18.74 -21.61
CA PRO A 2 25.38 17.99 -22.73
C PRO A 2 24.20 17.12 -22.27
N PHE A 3 23.13 17.07 -23.07
CA PHE A 3 22.01 16.15 -22.84
C PHE A 3 22.50 14.72 -23.03
N VAL A 4 22.59 13.95 -21.94
CA VAL A 4 22.84 12.51 -22.02
C VAL A 4 21.54 11.85 -22.47
N ARG A 5 21.55 11.20 -23.64
CA ARG A 5 20.42 10.43 -24.16
C ARG A 5 20.17 9.26 -23.20
N TYR A 6 18.99 9.19 -22.58
CA TYR A 6 18.60 8.07 -21.75
C TYR A 6 18.67 6.76 -22.55
N VAL A 7 19.46 5.81 -22.09
CA VAL A 7 19.54 4.46 -22.64
C VAL A 7 18.84 3.52 -21.65
N PRO A 8 17.63 3.03 -21.95
CA PRO A 8 16.96 2.09 -21.07
C PRO A 8 17.79 0.81 -20.94
N VAL A 9 17.72 0.18 -19.78
CA VAL A 9 18.32 -1.12 -19.53
C VAL A 9 17.77 -2.11 -20.57
N ARG A 10 18.62 -2.69 -21.42
CA ARG A 10 18.17 -3.42 -22.64
C ARG A 10 17.16 -4.54 -22.39
N LEU A 11 17.21 -5.19 -21.23
CA LEU A 11 16.28 -6.25 -20.83
C LEU A 11 15.08 -5.73 -20.02
N TRP A 12 15.20 -4.56 -19.40
CA TRP A 12 14.18 -3.97 -18.53
C TRP A 12 13.92 -2.52 -18.96
N GLY A 13 12.91 -2.30 -19.79
CA GLY A 13 12.60 -0.99 -20.37
C GLY A 13 12.66 -0.93 -21.89
N SER A 14 13.02 -2.02 -22.58
CA SER A 14 12.90 -2.15 -24.04
C SER A 14 11.51 -2.64 -24.49
N SER A 15 10.78 -3.37 -23.65
CA SER A 15 9.43 -3.84 -23.92
C SER A 15 8.55 -3.85 -22.66
N GLY A 16 7.56 -2.96 -22.62
CA GLY A 16 6.57 -2.93 -21.54
C GLY A 16 5.69 -4.17 -21.47
N HIS A 17 5.53 -4.90 -22.59
CA HIS A 17 4.78 -6.15 -22.62
C HIS A 17 5.51 -7.27 -21.89
N LEU A 18 6.82 -7.42 -22.11
CA LEU A 18 7.63 -8.41 -21.38
C LEU A 18 7.64 -8.13 -19.89
N GLN A 19 7.80 -6.86 -19.49
CA GLN A 19 7.73 -6.45 -18.09
C GLN A 19 6.37 -6.82 -17.48
N THR A 20 5.27 -6.57 -18.19
CA THR A 20 3.91 -6.91 -17.73
C THR A 20 3.72 -8.42 -17.59
N ILE A 21 4.20 -9.22 -18.55
CA ILE A 21 4.11 -10.68 -18.50
C ILE A 21 4.91 -11.23 -17.31
N VAL A 22 6.16 -10.81 -17.15
CA VAL A 22 7.03 -11.25 -16.03
C VAL A 22 6.43 -10.83 -14.69
N HIS A 23 5.92 -9.61 -14.57
CA HIS A 23 5.26 -9.15 -13.35
C HIS A 23 3.97 -9.95 -13.07
N ALA A 24 3.20 -10.29 -14.10
CA ALA A 24 1.98 -11.09 -13.95
C ALA A 24 2.25 -12.54 -13.52
N THR A 25 3.38 -13.13 -13.97
CA THR A 25 3.73 -14.54 -13.72
C THR A 25 4.58 -14.73 -12.47
N VAL A 26 5.58 -13.87 -12.23
CA VAL A 26 6.53 -13.99 -11.11
C VAL A 26 6.13 -13.10 -9.93
N GLY A 27 5.58 -11.91 -10.18
CA GLY A 27 5.25 -10.93 -9.13
C GLY A 27 4.10 -11.34 -8.20
N ARG A 28 3.36 -12.41 -8.54
CA ARG A 28 2.21 -12.89 -7.75
C ARG A 28 2.49 -14.13 -6.90
N THR A 29 3.67 -14.74 -7.00
CA THR A 29 3.92 -16.06 -6.38
C THR A 29 4.37 -15.98 -4.93
N TYR A 30 4.95 -14.86 -4.50
CA TYR A 30 5.40 -14.64 -3.14
C TYR A 30 4.66 -13.46 -2.51
N CYS A 31 4.03 -13.71 -1.36
CA CYS A 31 3.41 -12.67 -0.55
C CYS A 31 3.90 -12.81 0.90
N PRO A 32 4.72 -11.89 1.41
CA PRO A 32 5.25 -12.00 2.76
C PRO A 32 4.13 -12.01 3.78
N HIS A 33 4.21 -12.91 4.75
CA HIS A 33 3.27 -12.97 5.85
C HIS A 33 3.58 -11.85 6.85
N VAL A 34 2.71 -10.84 6.88
CA VAL A 34 2.77 -9.72 7.82
C VAL A 34 1.48 -9.72 8.60
N VAL A 35 1.57 -9.65 9.93
CA VAL A 35 0.40 -9.69 10.82
C VAL A 35 0.09 -8.26 11.28
N PRO A 36 -0.96 -7.62 10.75
CA PRO A 36 -1.35 -6.29 11.21
C PRO A 36 -2.17 -6.33 12.49
N ARG A 37 -2.16 -5.19 13.20
CA ARG A 37 -3.21 -4.80 14.14
C ARG A 37 -4.17 -3.83 13.45
N ARG A 38 -5.42 -4.23 13.26
CA ARG A 38 -6.44 -3.38 12.65
C ARG A 38 -6.98 -2.35 13.64
N ILE A 39 -7.07 -1.11 13.18
CA ILE A 39 -7.63 0.04 13.89
C ILE A 39 -8.80 0.55 13.06
N ALA A 40 -9.92 0.88 13.71
CA ALA A 40 -11.10 1.41 13.05
C ALA A 40 -11.54 2.72 13.73
N ALA A 41 -11.95 3.70 12.93
CA ALA A 41 -12.53 4.94 13.45
C ALA A 41 -13.78 5.33 12.66
N ARG A 42 -14.79 5.81 13.39
CA ARG A 42 -16.00 6.38 12.81
C ARG A 42 -15.73 7.83 12.41
N GLN A 43 -16.07 8.17 11.18
CA GLN A 43 -15.98 9.53 10.64
C GLN A 43 -17.32 10.28 10.84
N GLU A 44 -17.28 11.60 10.73
CA GLU A 44 -18.46 12.48 10.88
C GLU A 44 -19.59 12.15 9.90
N ASP A 45 -19.26 11.67 8.69
CA ASP A 45 -20.22 11.25 7.67
C ASP A 45 -20.81 9.84 7.90
N GLY A 46 -20.46 9.19 9.01
CA GLY A 46 -20.87 7.84 9.34
C GLY A 46 -20.07 6.74 8.63
N ALA A 47 -19.03 7.07 7.86
CA ALA A 47 -18.13 6.06 7.33
C ALA A 47 -17.26 5.47 8.46
N THR A 48 -17.03 4.16 8.43
CA THR A 48 -16.03 3.51 9.27
C THR A 48 -14.79 3.29 8.43
N VAL A 49 -13.76 4.10 8.69
CA VAL A 49 -12.44 3.96 8.05
C VAL A 49 -11.61 3.01 8.90
N THR A 50 -10.84 2.15 8.23
CA THR A 50 -9.94 1.21 8.91
C THR A 50 -8.52 1.37 8.40
N TRP A 51 -7.57 1.13 9.29
CA TRP A 51 -6.15 1.09 8.99
C TRP A 51 -5.54 -0.15 9.61
N ASP A 52 -4.50 -0.66 8.97
CA ASP A 52 -3.72 -1.78 9.46
C ASP A 52 -2.36 -1.26 9.91
N LEU A 53 -2.08 -1.41 11.20
CA LEU A 53 -0.82 -1.03 11.82
C LEU A 53 0.11 -2.24 11.88
N TYR A 54 1.34 -2.04 11.46
CA TYR A 54 2.41 -3.03 11.48
C TYR A 54 3.56 -2.49 12.32
N GLU A 55 3.96 -3.28 13.32
CA GLU A 55 5.10 -2.94 14.17
C GLU A 55 6.42 -3.31 13.49
N PRO A 56 7.51 -2.58 13.78
CA PRO A 56 8.85 -2.94 13.32
C PRO A 56 9.25 -4.36 13.71
N THR A 57 9.90 -5.08 12.80
CA THR A 57 10.47 -6.41 13.05
C THR A 57 12.00 -6.40 13.01
N GLY A 58 12.61 -5.39 12.39
CA GLY A 58 14.04 -5.18 12.35
C GLY A 58 14.53 -4.16 13.38
N ALA A 59 15.85 -3.99 13.45
CA ALA A 59 16.47 -2.98 14.30
C ALA A 59 16.17 -1.56 13.78
N PRO A 60 15.96 -0.58 14.67
CA PRO A 60 15.83 0.83 14.29
C PRO A 60 17.02 1.29 13.44
N GLN A 61 16.75 2.05 12.39
CA GLN A 61 17.78 2.63 11.52
C GLN A 61 18.19 4.04 11.97
N THR A 62 17.40 4.63 12.87
CA THR A 62 17.51 5.99 13.37
C THR A 62 17.22 5.98 14.88
N ASP A 63 17.70 6.99 15.59
CA ASP A 63 17.43 7.14 17.03
C ASP A 63 15.97 7.53 17.32
N GLU A 64 15.24 8.01 16.31
CA GLU A 64 13.83 8.39 16.39
C GLU A 64 12.91 7.31 15.79
N ASP A 65 11.70 7.21 16.34
CA ASP A 65 10.66 6.29 15.85
C ASP A 65 9.86 6.92 14.69
N TYR A 66 10.04 6.38 13.48
CA TYR A 66 9.27 6.81 12.30
C TYR A 66 8.13 5.86 11.95
N THR A 67 6.98 6.44 11.59
CA THR A 67 5.82 5.70 11.06
C THR A 67 5.57 6.08 9.60
N ILE A 68 5.61 5.09 8.72
CA ILE A 68 5.28 5.25 7.31
C ILE A 68 3.77 5.09 7.13
N ALA A 69 3.09 6.18 6.75
CA ALA A 69 1.68 6.17 6.38
C ALA A 69 1.53 5.81 4.90
N VAL A 70 0.94 4.65 4.60
CA VAL A 70 0.74 4.14 3.24
C VAL A 70 -0.71 4.35 2.83
N CYS A 71 -0.89 5.14 1.76
CA CYS A 71 -2.17 5.28 1.07
C CYS A 71 -2.11 4.46 -0.23
N PRO A 72 -2.72 3.27 -0.29
CA PRO A 72 -2.67 2.45 -1.48
C PRO A 72 -3.55 3.05 -2.60
N GLY A 73 -3.39 2.54 -3.82
CA GLY A 73 -4.18 2.98 -4.97
C GLY A 73 -5.69 2.83 -4.75
N ILE A 74 -6.49 3.46 -5.61
CA ILE A 74 -7.96 3.40 -5.49
C ILE A 74 -8.45 1.94 -5.45
N ALA A 75 -9.49 1.70 -4.65
CA ALA A 75 -10.10 0.37 -4.47
C ALA A 75 -9.10 -0.71 -3.99
N ASN A 76 -8.14 -0.31 -3.16
CA ASN A 76 -7.10 -1.19 -2.65
C ASN A 76 -7.03 -1.17 -1.11
N SER A 77 -6.26 -2.06 -0.51
CA SER A 77 -6.17 -2.26 0.93
C SER A 77 -4.80 -2.78 1.34
N SER A 78 -4.58 -2.87 2.65
CA SER A 78 -3.43 -3.54 3.27
C SER A 78 -3.28 -5.02 2.89
N GLU A 79 -4.34 -5.68 2.42
CA GLU A 79 -4.31 -7.11 2.06
C GLU A 79 -3.73 -7.36 0.66
N SER A 80 -3.51 -6.32 -0.13
CA SER A 80 -2.89 -6.43 -1.44
C SER A 80 -1.43 -6.86 -1.37
N THR A 81 -1.04 -7.74 -2.29
CA THR A 81 0.30 -8.34 -2.32
C THR A 81 1.43 -7.31 -2.37
N TYR A 82 1.30 -6.29 -3.22
CA TYR A 82 2.33 -5.25 -3.35
C TYR A 82 2.46 -4.40 -2.08
N VAL A 83 1.35 -4.14 -1.38
CA VAL A 83 1.33 -3.39 -0.12
C VAL A 83 2.02 -4.21 0.96
N ARG A 84 1.70 -5.51 1.07
CA ARG A 84 2.35 -6.42 2.00
C ARG A 84 3.85 -6.54 1.76
N SER A 85 4.28 -6.56 0.49
CA SER A 85 5.71 -6.55 0.15
C SER A 85 6.40 -5.27 0.61
N LEU A 86 5.80 -4.11 0.39
CA LEU A 86 6.32 -2.82 0.87
C LEU A 86 6.40 -2.78 2.40
N VAL A 87 5.33 -3.16 3.08
CA VAL A 87 5.26 -3.18 4.55
C VAL A 87 6.28 -4.14 5.13
N SER A 88 6.39 -5.36 4.57
CA SER A 88 7.36 -6.35 5.03
C SER A 88 8.80 -5.82 4.95
N LEU A 89 9.14 -5.10 3.88
CA LEU A 89 10.47 -4.51 3.72
C LEU A 89 10.69 -3.33 4.67
N ALA A 90 9.69 -2.46 4.83
CA ALA A 90 9.80 -1.32 5.74
C ALA A 90 9.94 -1.78 7.21
N CYS A 91 9.13 -2.75 7.64
CA CYS A 91 9.19 -3.29 9.00
C CYS A 91 10.50 -4.04 9.28
N SER A 92 11.08 -4.74 8.28
CA SER A 92 12.40 -5.36 8.44
C SER A 92 13.54 -4.34 8.53
N HIS A 93 13.32 -3.10 8.11
CA HIS A 93 14.21 -1.96 8.29
C HIS A 93 13.83 -1.12 9.52
N GLY A 94 13.10 -1.67 10.50
CA GLY A 94 12.84 -0.99 11.76
C GLY A 94 11.75 0.10 11.69
N TYR A 95 11.04 0.24 10.57
CA TYR A 95 9.96 1.22 10.45
C TYR A 95 8.60 0.66 10.85
N ARG A 96 7.80 1.46 11.54
CA ARG A 96 6.38 1.18 11.74
C ARG A 96 5.62 1.55 10.47
N CYS A 97 4.61 0.76 10.09
CA CYS A 97 3.76 1.10 8.95
C CYS A 97 2.30 1.21 9.37
N LEU A 98 1.61 2.23 8.86
CA LEU A 98 0.16 2.39 8.97
C LEU A 98 -0.43 2.43 7.58
N VAL A 99 -1.25 1.44 7.23
CA VAL A 99 -1.83 1.32 5.90
C VAL A 99 -3.32 1.63 5.93
N LEU A 100 -3.77 2.57 5.10
CA LEU A 100 -5.20 2.84 4.90
C LEU A 100 -5.87 1.70 4.13
N ASN A 101 -7.03 1.26 4.60
CA ASN A 101 -7.93 0.42 3.83
C ASN A 101 -9.05 1.28 3.24
N HIS A 102 -9.15 1.36 1.92
CA HIS A 102 -10.25 2.06 1.26
C HIS A 102 -11.59 1.41 1.67
N LEU A 103 -12.62 2.23 1.81
CA LEU A 103 -13.95 1.77 2.21
C LEU A 103 -14.43 0.67 1.25
N GLY A 104 -15.12 -0.33 1.79
CA GLY A 104 -15.73 -1.41 0.99
C GLY A 104 -14.77 -2.37 0.28
N VAL A 105 -13.45 -2.20 0.42
CA VAL A 105 -12.47 -3.10 -0.22
C VAL A 105 -12.24 -4.38 0.60
N LEU A 106 -12.28 -4.27 1.93
CA LEU A 106 -12.09 -5.43 2.81
C LEU A 106 -13.38 -6.27 2.88
N PRO A 107 -13.35 -7.57 2.52
CA PRO A 107 -14.55 -8.38 2.36
C PRO A 107 -15.30 -8.65 3.68
N HIS A 108 -14.62 -8.53 4.81
CA HIS A 108 -15.15 -8.80 6.15
C HIS A 108 -15.38 -7.53 6.98
N VAL A 109 -15.23 -6.34 6.37
CA VAL A 109 -15.57 -5.07 7.01
C VAL A 109 -16.86 -4.54 6.39
N LYS A 110 -17.91 -4.44 7.21
CA LYS A 110 -19.20 -3.92 6.76
C LYS A 110 -19.08 -2.46 6.34
N VAL A 111 -19.59 -2.13 5.16
CA VAL A 111 -19.75 -0.74 4.72
C VAL A 111 -20.83 -0.07 5.55
N THR A 112 -20.50 1.09 6.12
CA THR A 112 -21.37 1.77 7.07
C THR A 112 -21.89 3.13 6.63
N SER A 113 -21.42 3.61 5.47
CA SER A 113 -21.87 4.83 4.82
C SER A 113 -22.41 4.49 3.42
N PRO A 114 -23.33 5.28 2.88
CA PRO A 114 -23.82 5.09 1.51
C PRO A 114 -22.77 5.41 0.43
N ARG A 115 -21.62 5.97 0.81
CA ARG A 115 -20.56 6.43 -0.11
C ARG A 115 -19.23 5.79 0.27
N VAL A 116 -18.60 5.18 -0.73
CA VAL A 116 -17.35 4.40 -0.59
C VAL A 116 -16.13 5.23 -1.01
N PHE A 117 -16.33 6.26 -1.83
CA PHE A 117 -15.26 7.12 -2.32
C PHE A 117 -15.82 8.52 -2.63
N ARG A 118 -15.00 9.56 -2.40
CA ARG A 118 -15.32 10.95 -2.75
C ARG A 118 -14.08 11.59 -3.37
N TYR A 119 -14.13 11.90 -4.66
CA TYR A 119 -13.10 12.72 -5.32
C TYR A 119 -13.60 14.15 -5.44
N GLY A 120 -12.86 15.11 -4.89
CA GLY A 120 -13.18 16.54 -4.98
C GLY A 120 -14.37 17.01 -4.14
N LYS A 121 -14.58 18.32 -4.12
CA LYS A 121 -15.68 19.00 -3.42
C LYS A 121 -17.01 18.87 -4.19
N CYS A 122 -17.44 17.65 -4.51
CA CYS A 122 -18.83 17.44 -4.93
C CYS A 122 -19.73 17.67 -3.72
N LYS A 123 -20.25 18.90 -3.61
CA LYS A 123 -21.35 19.26 -2.71
C LYS A 123 -22.52 18.33 -3.04
N THR A 124 -23.10 17.76 -1.99
CA THR A 124 -24.43 17.14 -1.99
C THR A 124 -25.47 18.17 -2.38
#